data_AF-A0A601PJ51-F1
#
_entry.id   AF-A0A601PJ51-F1
#
_cell.length_a   1.000
_cell.length_b   1.000
_cell.length_c   1.000
_cell.angle_alpha   90.00
_cell.angle_beta   90.00
_cell.angle_gamma   90.00
#
_symmetry.space_group_name_H-M   'P 1'
#
loop_
_entity.id
_entity.type
_entity.pdbx_description
1 polymer ?
#
loop_
_entity_poly.entity_id
_entity_poly.type
_entity_poly.pdbx_seq_one_letter_code
_entity_poly.pdbx_strand_id
1 'polypeptide(L)' 'KLKLERKGNSIVIKNPTSSYVNIANIKSGNLSFNIPNGYIEPFGYAQLPGGVHSKITLTILDDNGAEIIRDY' A
#
# COMPACT_ATOMS: atom_id res chain seq x y z
N LYS A 1 7.77 -9.29 -0.10
CA LYS A 1 6.34 -9.08 -0.44
C LYS A 1 5.69 -8.25 0.66
N LEU A 2 4.92 -7.21 0.33
CA LEU A 2 4.20 -6.39 1.31
C LEU A 2 3.20 -7.24 2.11
N LYS A 3 2.98 -6.87 3.38
CA LYS A 3 1.98 -7.48 4.25
C LYS A 3 0.86 -6.49 4.52
N LEU A 4 -0.38 -6.96 4.47
CA LEU A 4 -1.55 -6.14 4.73
C LEU A 4 -2.23 -6.60 6.02
N GLU A 5 -2.49 -5.67 6.92
CA GLU A 5 -3.15 -5.91 8.20
C GLU A 5 -4.32 -4.93 8.35
N ARG A 6 -5.51 -5.43 8.66
CA ARG A 6 -6.67 -4.57 8.97
C ARG A 6 -6.74 -4.36 10.47
N LYS A 7 -6.82 -3.10 10.91
CA LYS A 7 -6.94 -2.69 12.31
C LYS A 7 -8.13 -1.75 12.48
N GLY A 8 -9.27 -2.29 12.91
CA GLY A 8 -10.51 -1.53 13.01
C GLY A 8 -10.91 -0.93 11.65
N ASN A 9 -11.06 0.40 11.60
CA ASN A 9 -11.38 1.15 10.37
C ASN A 9 -10.13 1.68 9.65
N SER A 10 -9.00 1.02 9.84
CA SER A 10 -7.73 1.35 9.18
C SER A 10 -7.12 0.12 8.53
N ILE A 11 -6.44 0.36 7.41
CA ILE A 11 -5.59 -0.61 6.72
C ILE A 11 -4.15 -0.21 7.01
N VAL A 12 -3.35 -1.18 7.44
CA VAL A 12 -1.91 -1.03 7.64
C VAL A 12 -1.18 -1.87 6.60
N ILE A 13 -0.41 -1.21 5.75
CA ILE A 13 0.46 -1.85 4.76
C ILE A 13 1.87 -1.83 5.33
N LYS A 14 2.45 -3.00 5.58
CA LYS A 14 3.79 -3.15 6.12
C LYS A 14 4.75 -3.56 5.01
N ASN A 15 5.91 -2.93 5.00
CA ASN A 15 7.04 -3.33 4.18
C ASN A 15 8.01 -4.17 5.02
N PRO A 16 8.01 -5.51 4.92
CA PRO A 16 8.94 -6.34 5.69
C PRO A 16 10.34 -6.42 5.06
N THR A 17 10.62 -5.67 4.00
CA THR A 17 11.87 -5.76 3.25
C THR A 17 12.84 -4.65 3.63
N SER A 18 14.12 -4.83 3.29
CA SER A 18 15.19 -3.85 3.51
C SER A 18 15.23 -2.73 2.47
N SER A 19 14.31 -2.72 1.51
CA SER A 19 14.27 -1.76 0.40
C SER A 19 13.03 -0.90 0.49
N TYR A 20 13.09 0.33 -0.04
CA TYR A 20 11.91 1.16 -0.21
C TYR A 20 10.93 0.50 -1.18
N VAL A 21 9.63 0.70 -0.94
CA VAL A 21 8.59 0.28 -1.88
C VAL A 21 7.84 1.51 -2.35
N ASN A 22 8.00 1.86 -3.62
CA ASN A 22 7.30 2.98 -4.24
C ASN A 22 5.84 2.61 -4.49
N ILE A 23 4.92 3.37 -3.93
CA ILE A 23 3.47 3.20 -4.07
C ILE A 23 2.93 4.41 -4.82
N ALA A 24 2.56 4.19 -6.09
CA ALA A 24 1.97 5.21 -6.94
C ALA A 24 0.51 5.51 -6.54
N ASN A 25 -0.26 4.48 -6.22
CA ASN A 25 -1.67 4.62 -5.87
C ASN A 25 -2.18 3.44 -5.04
N ILE A 26 -3.19 3.71 -4.21
CA ILE A 26 -3.87 2.72 -3.40
C ILE A 26 -5.37 2.89 -3.60
N LYS A 27 -6.05 1.83 -4.02
CA LYS A 27 -7.51 1.80 -4.13
C LYS A 27 -8.10 0.86 -3.10
N SER A 28 -9.19 1.29 -2.45
CA SER A 28 -10.01 0.43 -1.59
C SER A 28 -11.48 0.65 -1.96
N GLY A 29 -12.05 -0.26 -2.74
CA GLY A 29 -13.36 -0.05 -3.37
C GLY A 29 -13.33 1.17 -4.29
N ASN A 30 -14.18 2.16 -4.03
CA ASN A 30 -14.25 3.41 -4.80
C ASN A 30 -13.34 4.53 -4.25
N LEU A 31 -12.64 4.30 -3.14
CA LEU A 31 -11.74 5.27 -2.54
C LEU A 31 -10.32 5.12 -3.09
N SER A 32 -9.66 6.25 -3.33
CA SER A 32 -8.24 6.32 -3.73
C SER A 32 -7.46 7.05 -2.65
N PHE A 33 -6.28 6.53 -2.31
CA PHE A 33 -5.38 7.10 -1.32
C PHE A 33 -3.98 7.22 -1.88
N ASN A 34 -3.31 8.33 -1.52
CA ASN A 34 -1.91 8.54 -1.82
C ASN A 34 -1.10 8.42 -0.52
N ILE A 35 0.09 7.83 -0.60
CA ILE A 35 1.06 7.91 0.49
C ILE A 35 1.76 9.27 0.40
N PRO A 36 1.91 10.03 1.50
CA PRO A 36 2.47 11.39 1.46
C PRO A 36 3.80 11.53 0.72
N ASN A 37 4.68 10.52 0.83
CA ASN A 37 5.98 10.51 0.16
C ASN A 37 6.03 9.57 -1.06
N GLY A 38 4.92 8.92 -1.41
CA GLY A 38 4.87 7.95 -2.51
C GLY A 38 5.65 6.66 -2.27
N TYR A 39 6.14 6.40 -1.06
CA TYR A 39 6.85 5.16 -0.72
C TYR A 39 6.60 4.70 0.72
N ILE A 40 6.87 3.41 0.97
CA ILE A 40 6.96 2.82 2.31
C ILE A 40 8.43 2.47 2.56
N GLU A 41 8.99 3.00 3.63
CA GLU A 41 10.39 2.78 4.02
C GLU A 41 10.69 1.31 4.38
N PRO A 42 11.96 0.89 4.36
CA PRO A 42 12.38 -0.43 4.83
C PRO A 42 11.86 -0.72 6.23
N PHE A 43 11.26 -1.90 6.43
CA PHE A 43 10.66 -2.32 7.71
C PHE A 43 9.55 -1.40 8.26
N GLY A 44 9.16 -0.38 7.50
CA GLY A 44 8.14 0.59 7.89
C GLY A 44 6.73 0.17 7.51
N TYR A 45 5.81 1.10 7.71
CA TYR A 45 4.41 0.90 7.39
C TYR A 45 3.72 2.19 6.94
N ALA A 46 2.65 2.03 6.19
CA ALA A 46 1.69 3.09 5.91
C ALA A 46 0.33 2.70 6.51
N GLN A 47 -0.33 3.66 7.15
CA GLN A 47 -1.68 3.51 7.66
C GLN A 47 -2.64 4.37 6.84
N LEU A 48 -3.73 3.76 6.41
CA LEU A 48 -4.75 4.41 5.61
C LEU A 48 -6.11 4.24 6.29
N PRO A 49 -7.00 5.23 6.20
CA PRO A 49 -8.40 5.02 6.55
C PRO A 49 -8.98 3.98 5.59
N GLY A 50 -9.69 2.98 6.13
CA GLY A 50 -10.14 1.85 5.32
C GLY A 50 -11.26 1.06 5.98
N GLY A 51 -12.36 0.89 5.27
CA GLY A 51 -13.49 0.09 5.71
C GLY A 51 -13.20 -1.42 5.69
N VAL A 52 -13.95 -2.16 6.50
CA VAL A 52 -13.74 -3.59 6.79
C VAL A 52 -14.01 -4.50 5.56
N HIS A 53 -14.59 -3.98 4.48
CA HIS A 53 -15.21 -4.80 3.42
C HIS A 53 -14.64 -4.63 2.00
N SER A 54 -13.67 -3.75 1.75
CA SER A 54 -13.19 -3.49 0.39
C SER A 54 -11.90 -4.23 0.03
N LYS A 55 -11.88 -4.79 -1.19
CA LYS A 55 -10.67 -5.24 -1.91
C LYS A 55 -9.68 -4.08 -1.99
N ILE A 56 -8.40 -4.37 -1.77
CA ILE A 56 -7.34 -3.36 -1.78
C ILE A 56 -6.44 -3.62 -2.98
N THR A 57 -6.31 -2.62 -3.85
CA THR A 57 -5.43 -2.66 -5.01
C THR A 57 -4.29 -1.68 -4.80
N LEU A 58 -3.07 -2.17 -4.81
CA LEU A 58 -1.85 -1.36 -4.74
C LEU A 58 -1.23 -1.27 -6.13
N THR A 59 -0.86 -0.06 -6.54
CA THR A 59 -0.02 0.18 -7.73
C THR A 59 1.38 0.50 -7.22
N ILE A 60 2.31 -0.43 -7.42
CA ILE A 60 3.71 -0.35 -6.98
C ILE A 60 4.56 0.03 -8.19
N LEU A 61 5.51 0.95 -8.05
CA LEU A 61 6.50 1.21 -9.09
C LEU A 61 7.74 0.36 -8.82
N ASP A 62 8.20 -0.37 -9.84
CA ASP A 62 9.50 -1.03 -9.79
C ASP A 62 10.65 -0.03 -9.99
N ASP A 63 11.88 -0.53 -9.95
CA ASP A 63 13.09 0.30 -10.08
C ASP A 63 13.22 0.97 -11.47
N ASN A 64 12.49 0.49 -12.47
CA ASN A 64 12.44 1.06 -13.82
C ASN A 64 11.22 1.99 -14.02
N GLY A 65 10.40 2.19 -12.99
CA GLY A 65 9.16 2.96 -13.08
C GLY A 65 7.99 2.21 -13.70
N ALA A 66 8.10 0.88 -13.92
CA ALA A 66 7.00 0.07 -14.40
C ALA A 66 5.98 -0.19 -13.27
N GLU A 67 4.70 -0.14 -13.61
CA GLU A 67 3.61 -0.38 -12.66
C GLU A 67 3.39 -1.89 -12.43
N ILE A 68 3.46 -2.28 -11.17
CA ILE A 68 3.10 -3.61 -10.67
C ILE A 68 1.83 -3.48 -9.84
N ILE A 69 0.73 -4.01 -10.35
CA ILE A 69 -0.56 -4.00 -9.68
C ILE A 69 -0.70 -5.24 -8.78
N ARG A 70 -1.09 -5.04 -7.52
CA ARG A 70 -1.35 -6.12 -6.56
C ARG A 70 -2.67 -5.97 -5.84
N ASP A 71 -3.46 -7.02 -5.87
CA ASP A 71 -4.74 -7.13 -5.19
C ASP A 71 -4.62 -7.91 -3.88
N TYR A 72 -5.30 -7.43 -2.83
CA TYR A 72 -5.33 -7.94 -1.46
C TYR A 72 -6.74 -7.90 -0.85
#